data_AF-A0A3D8MW98-F1
#
_entry.id   AF-A0A3D8MW98-F1
#
_cell.length_a   1.000
_cell.length_b   1.000
_cell.length_c   1.000
_cell.angle_alpha   90.00
_cell.angle_beta   90.00
_cell.angle_gamma   90.00
#
_symmetry.space_group_name_H-M   'P 1'
#
loop_
_entity.id
_entity.type
_entity.pdbx_description
1 polymer ?
#
loop_
_entity_poly.entity_id
_entity_poly.type
_entity_poly.pdbx_seq_one_letter_code
_entity_poly.pdbx_strand_id
1 'polypeptide(L)'
;MNALIKRLANLTLVGGVCLSVGVGCVGPDDEPQDRPNNPDVCEEINSGEVSSGATLSSDSCYKIDGSLNVSSGKLVIEAGTTVFMGAGSSIQLSGTGTIEAVGEEGKEILIRGEEQERGYWAGIYINDTGTSNHVLEYVTIRHAGGDRFTGNSESKGAVYVGGESRLSVSNCAFEQNAFAGIHAHGDSSTLSVETTSFTDNELPLRLRPDHFAALAGDLTISENDADHILMTDTRATATISGTWPGYAYRIPYDISMNADITIAAGATLELAQDVRITIADDTGSLNIAGTESARVTLQAVNGERGGWGGIHFSDASSANNRISYALIAHGGGKAYSGNGDARGAVFIDGDASRLTIENTTFDNNDYAALHAATREGEVNVSGSTFSNNANPLLTRPNQIGGFSADLAFVDNDRQAVTVFYNSTGAVTKLTRDQTWPAFEVPVRLSADIIVEGHLTLSPGSTFEAESDRNIDVSGGRLTADASSGDAIVFKGTEELSGYWQGLRFADSRFPDNKLINVELINAGSDRWTGNSDHQASLFIDGDSRVTVTDVTVTGSGLHGVFVGTGGELVGCTGLNISGSAGEDFFGAVADASACLPL
;
A
#
# COMPACT_ATOMS: atom_id res chain seq x y z
N MET A 1 -6.75 -32.78 -49.95
CA MET A 1 -6.52 -33.36 -48.61
C MET A 1 -6.91 -32.28 -47.60
N ASN A 2 -8.17 -32.10 -47.18
CA ASN A 2 -9.26 -33.01 -46.79
C ASN A 2 -9.11 -33.62 -45.38
N ALA A 3 -9.89 -33.08 -44.41
CA ALA A 3 -10.22 -33.56 -43.04
C ALA A 3 -9.05 -33.69 -42.02
N LEU A 4 -9.19 -33.57 -40.68
CA LEU A 4 -10.32 -33.23 -39.76
C LEU A 4 -9.91 -31.98 -38.91
N ILE A 5 -10.74 -31.21 -38.17
CA ILE A 5 -12.16 -31.22 -37.71
C ILE A 5 -12.45 -31.79 -36.28
N LYS A 6 -12.83 -30.87 -35.36
CA LYS A 6 -13.60 -30.97 -34.08
C LYS A 6 -12.95 -31.35 -32.72
N ARG A 7 -13.10 -30.40 -31.78
CA ARG A 7 -13.63 -30.48 -30.40
C ARG A 7 -13.37 -31.74 -29.53
N LEU A 8 -12.71 -31.52 -28.39
CA LEU A 8 -13.17 -31.96 -27.05
C LEU A 8 -13.11 -30.70 -26.14
N ALA A 9 -14.08 -30.31 -25.31
CA ALA A 9 -15.06 -31.02 -24.45
C ALA A 9 -14.45 -31.52 -23.13
N ASN A 10 -14.97 -30.97 -22.02
CA ASN A 10 -14.55 -31.21 -20.64
C ASN A 10 -14.36 -32.69 -20.31
N LEU A 11 -13.28 -33.01 -19.62
CA LEU A 11 -13.17 -34.23 -18.83
C LEU A 11 -12.63 -33.88 -17.44
N THR A 12 -13.52 -33.89 -16.46
CA THR A 12 -13.17 -33.81 -15.03
C THR A 12 -12.37 -35.05 -14.67
N LEU A 13 -11.07 -34.92 -14.41
CA LEU A 13 -10.24 -36.01 -13.92
C LEU A 13 -10.04 -35.85 -12.42
N VAL A 14 -10.88 -36.55 -11.64
CA VAL A 14 -10.61 -36.81 -10.22
C VAL A 14 -9.45 -37.79 -10.17
N GLY A 15 -8.34 -37.39 -9.55
CA GLY A 15 -7.13 -38.22 -9.46
C GLY A 15 -5.86 -37.38 -9.40
N GLY A 16 -5.59 -36.79 -8.23
CA GLY A 16 -4.31 -36.13 -7.97
C GLY A 16 -3.18 -37.16 -8.00
N VAL A 17 -2.25 -37.00 -8.94
CA VAL A 17 -0.97 -37.72 -8.92
C VAL A 17 -0.01 -36.92 -8.05
N CYS A 18 0.14 -37.33 -6.80
CA CYS A 18 1.12 -36.78 -5.89
C CYS A 18 2.53 -37.19 -6.38
N LEU A 19 3.31 -36.23 -6.87
CA LEU A 19 4.73 -36.42 -7.18
C LEU A 19 5.55 -36.20 -5.90
N SER A 20 6.21 -37.26 -5.46
CA SER A 20 6.85 -37.35 -4.15
C SER A 20 8.12 -36.50 -4.02
N VAL A 21 8.06 -35.48 -3.17
CA VAL A 21 9.15 -35.09 -2.27
C VAL A 21 8.52 -34.90 -0.89
N GLY A 22 9.13 -35.49 0.14
CA GLY A 22 8.37 -35.93 1.32
C GLY A 22 7.92 -34.83 2.28
N VAL A 23 6.60 -34.58 2.31
CA VAL A 23 5.83 -34.40 3.54
C VAL A 23 4.60 -35.30 3.39
N GLY A 24 4.36 -36.18 4.36
CA GLY A 24 3.20 -37.08 4.33
C GLY A 24 1.94 -36.35 4.78
N CYS A 25 0.82 -36.56 4.11
CA CYS A 25 -0.49 -36.17 4.65
C CYS A 25 -0.73 -36.96 5.94
N VAL A 26 -0.81 -36.27 7.08
CA VAL A 26 -0.95 -36.91 8.40
C VAL A 26 -2.37 -37.46 8.55
N GLY A 27 -2.52 -38.78 8.54
CA GLY A 27 -3.73 -39.44 8.97
C GLY A 27 -3.81 -39.52 10.50
N PRO A 28 -5.01 -39.73 11.08
CA PRO A 28 -5.18 -39.91 12.53
C PRO A 28 -4.47 -41.16 13.10
N ASP A 29 -3.93 -42.03 12.25
CA ASP A 29 -3.21 -43.27 12.61
C ASP A 29 -1.67 -43.17 12.45
N ASP A 30 -1.11 -42.02 12.07
CA ASP A 30 0.33 -41.84 11.77
C ASP A 30 1.20 -41.43 12.99
N GLU A 31 0.73 -41.60 14.23
CA GLU A 31 1.63 -41.46 15.40
C GLU A 31 2.68 -42.59 15.41
N PRO A 32 3.97 -42.29 15.70
CA PRO A 32 4.99 -43.33 15.85
C PRO A 32 4.57 -44.33 16.93
N GLN A 33 4.50 -45.62 16.61
CA GLN A 33 3.92 -46.66 17.48
C GLN A 33 4.63 -46.87 18.83
N ASP A 34 5.78 -46.21 19.03
CA ASP A 34 6.53 -46.20 20.29
C ASP A 34 6.13 -45.04 21.24
N ARG A 35 5.24 -44.11 20.84
CA ARG A 35 4.77 -43.04 21.74
C ARG A 35 3.70 -43.54 22.74
N PRO A 36 3.70 -43.06 23.99
CA PRO A 36 2.66 -43.39 24.97
C PRO A 36 1.30 -42.84 24.54
N ASN A 37 0.34 -43.73 24.26
CA ASN A 37 -1.00 -43.37 23.75
C ASN A 37 -2.14 -43.55 24.76
N ASN A 38 -1.83 -43.92 26.02
CA ASN A 38 -2.80 -44.05 27.10
C ASN A 38 -2.43 -43.11 28.28
N PRO A 39 -3.23 -42.09 28.61
CA PRO A 39 -2.95 -41.20 29.74
C PRO A 39 -3.03 -41.90 31.11
N ASP A 40 -3.81 -42.98 31.25
CA ASP A 40 -4.02 -43.67 32.53
C ASP A 40 -2.77 -44.35 33.13
N VAL A 41 -1.68 -44.46 32.36
CA VAL A 41 -0.40 -45.03 32.81
C VAL A 41 0.69 -43.99 33.03
N CYS A 42 0.38 -42.70 32.82
CA CYS A 42 1.30 -41.59 32.97
C CYS A 42 1.36 -41.07 34.41
N GLU A 43 2.47 -40.43 34.77
CA GLU A 43 2.66 -39.79 36.07
C GLU A 43 1.82 -38.51 36.18
N GLU A 44 0.87 -38.47 37.10
CA GLU A 44 0.12 -37.25 37.43
C GLU A 44 1.06 -36.21 38.06
N ILE A 45 1.04 -34.98 37.53
CA ILE A 45 1.79 -33.85 38.08
C ILE A 45 0.84 -32.72 38.47
N ASN A 46 1.08 -32.15 39.66
CA ASN A 46 0.31 -31.03 40.18
C ASN A 46 1.14 -29.76 40.39
N SER A 47 0.45 -28.62 40.52
CA SER A 47 1.08 -27.31 40.69
C SER A 47 1.97 -27.17 41.93
N GLY A 48 1.81 -28.02 42.95
CA GLY A 48 2.65 -27.98 44.14
C GLY A 48 4.09 -28.42 43.86
N GLU A 49 4.25 -29.41 42.99
CA GLU A 49 5.54 -30.05 42.67
C GLU A 49 6.44 -29.18 41.78
N VAL A 50 5.83 -28.34 40.93
CA VAL A 50 6.58 -27.56 39.92
C VAL A 50 6.62 -26.05 40.18
N SER A 51 6.02 -25.57 41.27
CA SER A 51 5.87 -24.13 41.55
C SER A 51 7.20 -23.34 41.61
N SER A 52 8.30 -24.04 41.90
CA SER A 52 9.68 -23.54 41.89
C SER A 52 10.57 -24.17 40.80
N GLY A 53 9.95 -24.70 39.73
CA GLY A 53 10.60 -25.47 38.67
C GLY A 53 10.62 -26.98 38.93
N ALA A 54 10.75 -27.75 37.86
CA ALA A 54 10.82 -29.21 37.84
C ALA A 54 11.44 -29.70 36.50
N THR A 55 11.81 -30.98 36.43
CA THR A 55 12.20 -31.64 35.16
C THR A 55 11.22 -32.78 34.89
N LEU A 56 10.61 -32.75 33.71
CA LEU A 56 9.80 -33.84 33.17
C LEU A 56 10.75 -34.69 32.31
N SER A 57 10.99 -35.94 32.72
CA SER A 57 12.01 -36.78 32.11
C SER A 57 11.45 -37.73 31.05
N SER A 58 12.25 -37.97 30.03
CA SER A 58 11.91 -38.86 28.91
C SER A 58 11.73 -40.34 29.29
N ASP A 59 12.10 -40.74 30.52
CA ASP A 59 11.85 -42.07 31.07
C ASP A 59 10.35 -42.37 31.33
N SER A 60 9.47 -41.35 31.27
CA SER A 60 8.04 -41.48 31.59
C SER A 60 7.15 -40.60 30.69
N CYS A 61 5.83 -40.77 30.81
CA CYS A 61 4.84 -39.83 30.29
C CYS A 61 4.12 -39.17 31.46
N TYR A 62 3.58 -37.96 31.23
CA TYR A 62 2.99 -37.14 32.29
C TYR A 62 1.54 -36.76 32.00
N LYS A 63 0.74 -36.57 33.05
CA LYS A 63 -0.67 -36.17 32.99
C LYS A 63 -0.92 -34.93 33.86
N ILE A 64 -1.64 -33.95 33.33
CA ILE A 64 -1.96 -32.68 33.99
C ILE A 64 -3.47 -32.40 33.89
N ASP A 65 -4.20 -32.61 34.99
CA ASP A 65 -5.66 -32.43 35.09
C ASP A 65 -6.11 -31.02 35.54
N GLY A 66 -5.18 -30.08 35.73
CA GLY A 66 -5.52 -28.73 36.21
C GLY A 66 -4.49 -27.67 35.86
N SER A 67 -4.57 -26.51 36.49
CA SER A 67 -3.59 -25.44 36.26
C SER A 67 -2.26 -25.75 36.92
N LEU A 68 -1.26 -26.07 36.11
CA LEU A 68 0.14 -26.26 36.49
C LEU A 68 0.87 -24.91 36.53
N ASN A 69 0.98 -24.30 37.71
CA ASN A 69 1.56 -22.96 37.86
C ASN A 69 3.05 -23.04 38.23
N VAL A 70 3.89 -22.37 37.44
CA VAL A 70 5.34 -22.20 37.65
C VAL A 70 5.59 -20.70 37.87
N SER A 71 5.83 -20.30 39.11
CA SER A 71 6.01 -18.88 39.49
C SER A 71 7.48 -18.48 39.70
N SER A 72 8.36 -19.48 39.80
CA SER A 72 9.81 -19.32 39.91
C SER A 72 10.51 -20.57 39.38
N GLY A 73 11.80 -20.45 39.04
CA GLY A 73 12.58 -21.58 38.52
C GLY A 73 12.28 -21.91 37.06
N LYS A 74 12.60 -23.14 36.65
CA LYS A 74 12.45 -23.61 35.28
C LYS A 74 11.70 -24.94 35.25
N LEU A 75 10.66 -25.02 34.42
CA LEU A 75 10.05 -26.27 33.99
C LEU A 75 10.81 -26.78 32.76
N VAL A 76 11.63 -27.80 32.93
CA VAL A 76 12.33 -28.49 31.85
C VAL A 76 11.47 -29.65 31.37
N ILE A 77 11.33 -29.81 30.06
CA ILE A 77 10.72 -31.01 29.46
C ILE A 77 11.78 -31.62 28.53
N GLU A 78 12.17 -32.87 28.80
CA GLU A 78 13.23 -33.57 28.06
C GLU A 78 12.73 -34.11 26.71
N ALA A 79 13.65 -34.24 25.74
CA ALA A 79 13.36 -34.76 24.40
C ALA A 79 12.66 -36.14 24.43
N GLY A 80 11.61 -36.30 23.62
CA GLY A 80 10.79 -37.51 23.54
C GLY A 80 9.70 -37.63 24.62
N THR A 81 9.63 -36.71 25.59
CA THR A 81 8.59 -36.72 26.62
C THR A 81 7.20 -36.48 26.02
N THR A 82 6.20 -37.24 26.47
CA THR A 82 4.78 -37.01 26.14
C THR A 82 4.02 -36.52 27.37
N VAL A 83 3.29 -35.41 27.20
CA VAL A 83 2.49 -34.75 28.24
C VAL A 83 1.02 -34.68 27.80
N PHE A 84 0.17 -35.33 28.58
CA PHE A 84 -1.27 -35.36 28.44
C PHE A 84 -1.94 -34.27 29.26
N MET A 85 -2.80 -33.50 28.61
CA MET A 85 -3.52 -32.37 29.19
C MET A 85 -5.00 -32.72 29.35
N GLY A 86 -5.46 -32.86 30.59
CA GLY A 86 -6.86 -33.08 30.94
C GLY A 86 -7.76 -31.89 30.56
N ALA A 87 -9.08 -32.11 30.58
CA ALA A 87 -10.05 -31.12 30.11
C ALA A 87 -9.92 -29.76 30.82
N GLY A 88 -9.73 -28.69 30.05
CA GLY A 88 -9.54 -27.32 30.55
C GLY A 88 -8.23 -27.07 31.32
N SER A 89 -7.29 -28.02 31.35
CA SER A 89 -6.03 -27.86 32.07
C SER A 89 -5.06 -26.89 31.38
N SER A 90 -4.03 -26.41 32.08
CA SER A 90 -3.19 -25.31 31.59
C SER A 90 -1.79 -25.33 32.20
N ILE A 91 -0.76 -24.96 31.44
CA ILE A 91 0.56 -24.63 32.00
C ILE A 91 0.65 -23.11 32.14
N GLN A 92 0.91 -22.58 33.34
CA GLN A 92 0.92 -21.14 33.61
C GLN A 92 2.29 -20.68 34.15
N LEU A 93 2.94 -19.78 33.41
CA LEU A 93 4.26 -19.25 33.71
C LEU A 93 4.12 -17.77 34.11
N SER A 94 4.67 -17.40 35.26
CA SER A 94 4.60 -16.03 35.80
C SER A 94 5.81 -15.69 36.68
N GLY A 95 6.04 -14.41 36.95
CA GLY A 95 7.05 -13.97 37.91
C GLY A 95 8.48 -14.21 37.40
N THR A 96 9.15 -15.25 37.91
CA THR A 96 10.45 -15.71 37.38
C THR A 96 10.42 -17.16 36.92
N GLY A 97 9.23 -17.74 36.76
CA GLY A 97 9.02 -19.07 36.21
C GLY A 97 9.28 -19.10 34.70
N THR A 98 10.02 -20.10 34.24
CA THR A 98 10.35 -20.32 32.82
C THR A 98 9.95 -21.72 32.36
N ILE A 99 9.81 -21.91 31.04
CA ILE A 99 9.70 -23.23 30.42
C ILE A 99 10.84 -23.41 29.41
N GLU A 100 11.44 -24.60 29.40
CA GLU A 100 12.45 -25.05 28.46
C GLU A 100 12.06 -26.45 28.00
N ALA A 101 11.31 -26.51 26.90
CA ALA A 101 10.96 -27.75 26.23
C ALA A 101 11.82 -27.86 24.97
N VAL A 102 12.88 -28.66 25.04
CA VAL A 102 13.88 -28.82 23.98
C VAL A 102 13.96 -30.30 23.59
N GLY A 103 13.31 -30.63 22.49
CA GLY A 103 13.35 -31.92 21.84
C GLY A 103 14.57 -32.10 20.93
N GLU A 104 14.59 -33.23 20.21
CA GLU A 104 15.55 -33.52 19.14
C GLU A 104 14.77 -34.03 17.91
N GLU A 105 15.35 -33.95 16.71
CA GLU A 105 14.78 -34.59 15.51
C GLU A 105 14.60 -36.10 15.74
N GLY A 106 13.37 -36.61 15.56
CA GLY A 106 12.99 -37.99 15.87
C GLY A 106 12.71 -38.27 17.36
N LYS A 107 12.82 -37.26 18.22
CA LYS A 107 12.42 -37.27 19.64
C LYS A 107 11.75 -35.94 20.01
N GLU A 108 10.78 -35.53 19.21
CA GLU A 108 10.00 -34.33 19.47
C GLU A 108 9.20 -34.51 20.77
N ILE A 109 9.07 -33.44 21.53
CA ILE A 109 8.20 -33.39 22.72
C ILE A 109 6.76 -33.29 22.26
N LEU A 110 5.86 -34.08 22.83
CA LEU A 110 4.43 -34.03 22.50
C LEU A 110 3.61 -33.51 23.68
N ILE A 111 2.95 -32.37 23.51
CA ILE A 111 1.99 -31.83 24.48
C ILE A 111 0.61 -31.85 23.83
N ARG A 112 -0.30 -32.69 24.31
CA ARG A 112 -1.63 -32.86 23.70
C ARG A 112 -2.76 -33.06 24.70
N GLY A 113 -3.99 -32.79 24.25
CA GLY A 113 -5.20 -33.18 24.97
C GLY A 113 -5.29 -34.70 25.15
N GLU A 114 -5.92 -35.15 26.23
CA GLU A 114 -6.24 -36.58 26.43
C GLU A 114 -7.16 -37.09 25.32
N GLU A 115 -8.25 -36.37 25.08
CA GLU A 115 -9.10 -36.55 23.91
C GLU A 115 -8.58 -35.70 22.75
N GLN A 116 -8.71 -36.23 21.53
CA GLN A 116 -8.30 -35.57 20.30
C GLN A 116 -9.37 -34.57 19.82
N GLU A 117 -9.74 -33.63 20.69
CA GLU A 117 -10.71 -32.57 20.39
C GLU A 117 -10.02 -31.20 20.36
N ARG A 118 -10.23 -30.44 19.27
CA ARG A 118 -9.68 -29.09 19.12
C ARG A 118 -10.19 -28.18 20.25
N GLY A 119 -9.30 -27.79 21.17
CA GLY A 119 -9.66 -26.99 22.34
C GLY A 119 -10.01 -27.80 23.60
N TYR A 120 -9.61 -29.07 23.69
CA TYR A 120 -9.81 -29.90 24.89
C TYR A 120 -9.18 -29.29 26.16
N TRP A 121 -8.02 -28.65 26.04
CA TRP A 121 -7.31 -27.99 27.15
C TRP A 121 -7.05 -26.51 26.85
N ALA A 122 -6.73 -25.72 27.89
CA ALA A 122 -6.66 -24.26 27.78
C ALA A 122 -5.47 -23.78 26.93
N GLY A 123 -4.30 -24.39 27.12
CA GLY A 123 -3.03 -24.01 26.49
C GLY A 123 -1.94 -23.62 27.50
N ILE A 124 -0.85 -23.07 26.99
CA ILE A 124 0.29 -22.54 27.75
C ILE A 124 0.15 -21.02 27.89
N TYR A 125 0.11 -20.52 29.12
CA TYR A 125 -0.02 -19.10 29.45
C TYR A 125 1.32 -18.56 29.95
N ILE A 126 1.94 -17.67 29.18
CA ILE A 126 3.16 -16.96 29.56
C ILE A 126 2.80 -15.49 29.77
N ASN A 127 2.89 -15.00 31.01
CA ASN A 127 2.51 -13.62 31.30
C ASN A 127 3.31 -13.02 32.47
N ASP A 128 3.87 -11.83 32.27
CA ASP A 128 4.66 -11.07 33.26
C ASP A 128 5.80 -11.92 33.86
N THR A 129 6.63 -12.51 32.99
CA THR A 129 7.84 -13.27 33.35
C THR A 129 9.14 -12.46 33.19
N GLY A 130 9.01 -11.19 32.80
CA GLY A 130 10.09 -10.22 32.66
C GLY A 130 11.00 -10.53 31.46
N THR A 131 12.30 -10.40 31.68
CA THR A 131 13.32 -10.63 30.64
C THR A 131 13.74 -12.09 30.49
N SER A 132 13.07 -13.00 31.20
CA SER A 132 13.32 -14.44 31.13
C SER A 132 12.88 -15.01 29.77
N ASN A 133 13.71 -15.83 29.12
CA ASN A 133 13.34 -16.48 27.86
C ASN A 133 12.66 -17.82 28.12
N HIS A 134 11.56 -18.06 27.41
CA HIS A 134 10.88 -19.33 27.31
C HIS A 134 11.28 -19.97 25.97
N VAL A 135 11.60 -21.27 25.98
CA VAL A 135 12.11 -21.98 24.80
C VAL A 135 11.22 -23.18 24.49
N LEU A 136 10.73 -23.22 23.25
CA LEU A 136 10.08 -24.36 22.63
C LEU A 136 10.91 -24.74 21.38
N GLU A 137 11.55 -25.90 21.40
CA GLU A 137 12.34 -26.42 20.28
C GLU A 137 12.00 -27.90 20.06
N TYR A 138 11.70 -28.32 18.82
CA TYR A 138 11.18 -29.67 18.51
C TYR A 138 9.99 -30.08 19.40
N VAL A 139 8.98 -29.21 19.50
CA VAL A 139 7.74 -29.45 20.27
C VAL A 139 6.53 -29.52 19.34
N THR A 140 5.73 -30.57 19.47
CA THR A 140 4.39 -30.69 18.87
C THR A 140 3.33 -30.33 19.91
N ILE A 141 2.50 -29.31 19.63
CA ILE A 141 1.40 -28.87 20.50
C ILE A 141 0.07 -29.12 19.79
N ARG A 142 -0.79 -29.94 20.43
CA ARG A 142 -2.09 -30.36 19.89
C ARG A 142 -3.26 -30.09 20.83
N HIS A 143 -4.45 -29.91 20.24
CA HIS A 143 -5.75 -29.94 20.93
C HIS A 143 -5.97 -28.83 21.99
N ALA A 144 -5.17 -27.76 21.94
CA ALA A 144 -5.18 -26.67 22.92
C ALA A 144 -6.12 -25.51 22.54
N GLY A 145 -6.17 -24.46 23.37
CA GLY A 145 -6.85 -23.18 23.08
C GLY A 145 -8.31 -23.08 23.52
N GLY A 146 -8.82 -24.05 24.28
CA GLY A 146 -10.24 -24.14 24.65
C GLY A 146 -10.73 -22.99 25.55
N ASP A 147 -9.95 -22.67 26.58
CA ASP A 147 -10.33 -21.78 27.67
C ASP A 147 -9.59 -20.44 27.66
N ARG A 148 -10.18 -19.44 28.32
CA ARG A 148 -9.59 -18.10 28.49
C ARG A 148 -8.75 -18.02 29.76
N PHE A 149 -7.54 -17.50 29.64
CA PHE A 149 -6.63 -17.31 30.78
C PHE A 149 -7.00 -16.10 31.65
N THR A 150 -7.73 -15.13 31.12
CA THR A 150 -8.09 -13.89 31.83
C THR A 150 -9.59 -13.56 31.71
N GLY A 151 -9.97 -12.36 32.17
CA GLY A 151 -11.31 -11.80 31.93
C GLY A 151 -11.55 -11.34 30.48
N ASN A 152 -10.50 -11.18 29.67
CA ASN A 152 -10.62 -10.84 28.25
C ASN A 152 -11.08 -12.07 27.44
N SER A 153 -12.11 -11.91 26.61
CA SER A 153 -12.65 -12.96 25.74
C SER A 153 -11.63 -13.53 24.75
N GLU A 154 -10.64 -12.74 24.34
CA GLU A 154 -9.60 -13.12 23.39
C GLU A 154 -8.36 -13.72 24.05
N SER A 155 -8.31 -13.85 25.38
CA SER A 155 -7.13 -14.37 26.09
C SER A 155 -7.00 -15.89 26.00
N LYS A 156 -6.88 -16.40 24.78
CA LYS A 156 -6.83 -17.81 24.37
C LYS A 156 -5.69 -18.06 23.37
N GLY A 157 -5.35 -19.33 23.19
CA GLY A 157 -4.41 -19.85 22.21
C GLY A 157 -3.65 -21.06 22.75
N ALA A 158 -3.06 -21.89 21.87
CA ALA A 158 -2.24 -23.02 22.31
C ALA A 158 -1.03 -22.55 23.12
N VAL A 159 -0.42 -21.44 22.69
CA VAL A 159 0.48 -20.62 23.51
C VAL A 159 -0.02 -19.18 23.50
N TYR A 160 -0.30 -18.62 24.68
CA TYR A 160 -0.63 -17.21 24.87
C TYR A 160 0.54 -16.48 25.53
N VAL A 161 0.95 -15.35 24.96
CA VAL A 161 2.02 -14.48 25.47
C VAL A 161 1.47 -13.08 25.78
N GLY A 162 1.56 -12.69 27.06
CA GLY A 162 1.14 -11.40 27.59
C GLY A 162 2.21 -10.73 28.45
N GLY A 163 1.97 -9.46 28.82
CA GLY A 163 2.84 -8.71 29.71
C GLY A 163 4.25 -8.45 29.15
N GLU A 164 5.21 -8.26 30.05
CA GLU A 164 6.64 -8.36 29.71
C GLU A 164 7.04 -9.84 29.79
N SER A 165 7.22 -10.48 28.64
CA SER A 165 7.55 -11.91 28.50
C SER A 165 8.31 -12.18 27.19
N ARG A 166 9.13 -13.24 27.13
CA ARG A 166 9.94 -13.56 25.93
C ARG A 166 9.80 -15.02 25.50
N LEU A 167 9.43 -15.28 24.26
CA LEU A 167 9.25 -16.64 23.74
C LEU A 167 10.08 -16.87 22.47
N SER A 168 10.88 -17.93 22.46
CA SER A 168 11.54 -18.46 21.28
C SER A 168 10.93 -19.81 20.88
N VAL A 169 10.57 -19.94 19.62
CA VAL A 169 9.97 -21.13 19.01
C VAL A 169 10.77 -21.52 17.76
N SER A 170 11.35 -22.72 17.74
CA SER A 170 12.09 -23.25 16.59
C SER A 170 11.72 -24.72 16.31
N ASN A 171 11.67 -25.12 15.05
CA ASN A 171 11.43 -26.53 14.65
C ASN A 171 10.17 -27.17 15.29
N CYS A 172 9.14 -26.37 15.59
CA CYS A 172 7.93 -26.83 16.28
C CYS A 172 6.78 -27.13 15.32
N ALA A 173 5.75 -27.82 15.81
CA ALA A 173 4.51 -28.08 15.09
C ALA A 173 3.29 -27.71 15.95
N PHE A 174 2.44 -26.82 15.45
CA PHE A 174 1.16 -26.46 16.05
C PHE A 174 0.05 -27.08 15.22
N GLU A 175 -0.66 -28.05 15.79
CA GLU A 175 -1.60 -28.89 15.05
C GLU A 175 -2.95 -28.97 15.76
N GLN A 176 -4.06 -28.82 15.03
CA GLN A 176 -5.41 -29.07 15.57
C GLN A 176 -5.73 -28.28 16.86
N ASN A 177 -5.28 -27.02 16.95
CA ASN A 177 -5.56 -26.12 18.07
C ASN A 177 -6.73 -25.17 17.80
N ALA A 178 -7.49 -24.85 18.84
CA ALA A 178 -8.54 -23.84 18.82
C ALA A 178 -7.96 -22.43 18.95
N PHE A 179 -8.71 -21.44 18.45
CA PHE A 179 -8.47 -20.00 18.51
C PHE A 179 -7.20 -19.49 17.82
N ALA A 180 -6.00 -19.93 18.23
CA ALA A 180 -4.71 -19.60 17.62
C ALA A 180 -3.63 -20.58 18.08
N GLY A 181 -2.69 -20.95 17.21
CA GLY A 181 -1.46 -21.66 17.60
C GLY A 181 -0.62 -20.82 18.58
N ILE A 182 -0.20 -19.62 18.16
CA ILE A 182 0.42 -18.63 19.07
C ILE A 182 -0.40 -17.34 19.06
N HIS A 183 -0.78 -16.85 20.24
CA HIS A 183 -1.36 -15.52 20.44
C HIS A 183 -0.43 -14.66 21.30
N ALA A 184 0.20 -13.65 20.69
CA ALA A 184 1.04 -12.69 21.42
C ALA A 184 0.41 -11.28 21.37
N HIS A 185 0.02 -10.77 22.55
CA HIS A 185 -0.78 -9.54 22.69
C HIS A 185 -0.13 -8.45 23.55
N GLY A 186 0.90 -8.76 24.35
CA GLY A 186 1.58 -7.78 25.21
C GLY A 186 2.41 -6.77 24.42
N ASP A 187 2.29 -5.46 24.72
CA ASP A 187 3.14 -4.41 24.12
C ASP A 187 4.64 -4.61 24.42
N SER A 188 4.95 -5.19 25.58
CA SER A 188 6.31 -5.46 26.05
C SER A 188 6.77 -6.89 25.84
N SER A 189 6.00 -7.72 25.12
CA SER A 189 6.41 -9.09 24.82
C SER A 189 7.33 -9.17 23.61
N THR A 190 8.28 -10.10 23.62
CA THR A 190 9.09 -10.42 22.44
C THR A 190 8.86 -11.86 22.02
N LEU A 191 8.67 -12.08 20.72
CA LEU A 191 8.50 -13.40 20.12
C LEU A 191 9.61 -13.62 19.09
N SER A 192 10.08 -14.85 18.91
CA SER A 192 10.81 -15.28 17.71
C SER A 192 10.28 -16.64 17.26
N VAL A 193 9.89 -16.77 15.99
CA VAL A 193 9.39 -18.04 15.43
C VAL A 193 10.16 -18.38 14.15
N GLU A 194 10.77 -19.56 14.11
CA GLU A 194 11.54 -20.06 12.97
C GLU A 194 11.26 -21.55 12.68
N THR A 195 11.37 -21.97 11.42
CA THR A 195 11.26 -23.38 10.97
C THR A 195 10.04 -24.13 11.55
N THR A 196 8.91 -23.46 11.76
CA THR A 196 7.76 -23.99 12.53
C THR A 196 6.54 -24.16 11.62
N SER A 197 5.80 -25.25 11.81
CA SER A 197 4.55 -25.54 11.08
C SER A 197 3.30 -25.20 11.89
N PHE A 198 2.26 -24.75 11.18
CA PHE A 198 0.92 -24.52 11.67
C PHE A 198 -0.08 -25.18 10.71
N THR A 199 -0.70 -26.29 11.13
CA THR A 199 -1.58 -27.13 10.31
C THR A 199 -2.87 -27.48 11.06
N ASP A 200 -4.02 -27.54 10.36
CA ASP A 200 -5.32 -27.89 10.95
C ASP A 200 -5.76 -27.04 12.18
N ASN A 201 -5.18 -25.86 12.43
CA ASN A 201 -5.63 -24.98 13.52
C ASN A 201 -6.81 -24.11 13.06
N GLU A 202 -7.55 -23.53 14.00
CA GLU A 202 -8.51 -22.46 13.67
C GLU A 202 -7.79 -21.23 13.07
N LEU A 203 -6.59 -20.92 13.59
CA LEU A 203 -5.71 -19.86 13.11
C LEU A 203 -4.26 -20.21 13.47
N PRO A 204 -3.25 -19.95 12.61
CA PRO A 204 -1.85 -20.20 12.94
C PRO A 204 -1.33 -19.23 14.01
N LEU A 205 -1.46 -17.93 13.77
CA LEU A 205 -0.80 -16.85 14.51
C LEU A 205 -1.72 -15.65 14.69
N ARG A 206 -1.84 -15.16 15.94
CA ARG A 206 -2.51 -13.89 16.29
C ARG A 206 -1.52 -12.97 16.99
N LEU A 207 -1.11 -11.88 16.35
CA LEU A 207 0.10 -11.14 16.74
C LEU A 207 -0.08 -9.62 16.63
N ARG A 208 0.72 -8.84 17.37
CA ARG A 208 0.89 -7.39 17.14
C ARG A 208 1.83 -7.14 15.94
N PRO A 209 1.79 -5.97 15.28
CA PRO A 209 2.72 -5.63 14.20
C PRO A 209 4.21 -5.78 14.57
N ASP A 210 4.56 -5.44 15.80
CA ASP A 210 5.93 -5.56 16.32
C ASP A 210 6.44 -7.00 16.41
N HIS A 211 5.54 -8.00 16.43
CA HIS A 211 5.91 -9.41 16.37
C HIS A 211 6.03 -9.93 14.93
N PHE A 212 5.45 -9.27 13.92
CA PHE A 212 5.55 -9.71 12.52
C PHE A 212 7.00 -9.68 12.00
N ALA A 213 7.78 -8.70 12.46
CA ALA A 213 9.19 -8.52 12.11
C ALA A 213 10.13 -9.58 12.73
N ALA A 214 9.64 -10.40 13.65
CA ALA A 214 10.39 -11.44 14.35
C ALA A 214 9.99 -12.87 13.94
N LEU A 215 9.21 -12.99 12.86
CA LEU A 215 8.95 -14.26 12.18
C LEU A 215 10.05 -14.51 11.15
N ALA A 216 10.55 -15.73 11.07
CA ALA A 216 11.37 -16.17 9.95
C ALA A 216 10.54 -16.30 8.67
N GLY A 217 11.21 -16.38 7.52
CA GLY A 217 10.58 -16.54 6.20
C GLY A 217 10.36 -17.99 5.76
N ASP A 218 10.49 -18.96 6.66
CA ASP A 218 10.45 -20.40 6.40
C ASP A 218 9.34 -21.16 7.17
N LEU A 219 8.48 -20.43 7.89
CA LEU A 219 7.29 -21.00 8.52
C LEU A 219 6.36 -21.64 7.48
N THR A 220 5.80 -22.79 7.83
CA THR A 220 4.78 -23.47 7.04
C THR A 220 3.40 -23.19 7.64
N ILE A 221 2.56 -22.48 6.89
CA ILE A 221 1.17 -22.18 7.26
C ILE A 221 0.29 -22.76 6.15
N SER A 222 -0.49 -23.79 6.49
CA SER A 222 -1.30 -24.52 5.51
C SER A 222 -2.42 -25.31 6.18
N GLU A 223 -3.57 -25.43 5.53
CA GLU A 223 -4.69 -26.28 5.96
C GLU A 223 -5.31 -25.85 7.31
N ASN A 224 -5.06 -24.63 7.76
CA ASN A 224 -5.81 -24.02 8.87
C ASN A 224 -7.18 -23.54 8.38
N ASP A 225 -8.16 -23.39 9.27
CA ASP A 225 -9.47 -22.80 8.93
C ASP A 225 -9.30 -21.38 8.32
N ALA A 226 -8.22 -20.70 8.70
CA ALA A 226 -7.73 -19.46 8.12
C ALA A 226 -6.19 -19.44 8.01
N ASP A 227 -5.65 -19.67 6.81
CA ASP A 227 -4.21 -19.60 6.50
C ASP A 227 -3.69 -18.14 6.40
N HIS A 228 -3.86 -17.36 7.48
CA HIS A 228 -3.29 -16.01 7.59
C HIS A 228 -2.86 -15.68 9.03
N ILE A 229 -1.93 -14.72 9.14
CA ILE A 229 -1.52 -14.11 10.41
C ILE A 229 -2.50 -13.00 10.75
N LEU A 230 -3.22 -13.10 11.87
CA LEU A 230 -4.21 -12.10 12.27
C LEU A 230 -3.59 -11.02 13.16
N MET A 231 -3.69 -9.76 12.75
CA MET A 231 -3.29 -8.63 13.59
C MET A 231 -4.24 -8.47 14.79
N THR A 232 -3.66 -8.35 15.99
CA THR A 232 -4.38 -8.04 17.23
C THR A 232 -4.31 -6.53 17.55
N ASP A 233 -5.16 -6.08 18.47
CA ASP A 233 -5.32 -4.69 18.95
C ASP A 233 -5.94 -3.68 17.94
N THR A 234 -6.83 -2.85 18.47
CA THR A 234 -7.66 -1.85 17.78
C THR A 234 -6.93 -0.56 17.42
N ARG A 235 -5.74 -0.33 17.99
CA ARG A 235 -4.91 0.88 17.75
C ARG A 235 -3.44 0.49 17.60
N ALA A 236 -3.18 -0.46 16.72
CA ALA A 236 -1.86 -1.04 16.54
C ALA A 236 -0.85 0.00 16.03
N THR A 237 0.38 -0.05 16.55
CA THR A 237 1.50 0.74 16.08
C THR A 237 2.68 -0.21 15.90
N ALA A 238 3.38 -0.14 14.76
CA ALA A 238 4.67 -0.76 14.60
C ALA A 238 5.75 0.20 15.12
N THR A 239 6.46 -0.21 16.16
CA THR A 239 7.55 0.53 16.83
C THR A 239 8.91 -0.16 16.69
N ILE A 240 8.95 -1.39 16.18
CA ILE A 240 10.17 -2.16 15.92
C ILE A 240 10.45 -2.20 14.41
N SER A 241 11.58 -1.62 13.98
CA SER A 241 12.02 -1.69 12.59
C SER A 241 12.36 -3.12 12.19
N GLY A 242 11.96 -3.54 10.98
CA GLY A 242 12.25 -4.88 10.49
C GLY A 242 11.48 -5.26 9.23
N THR A 243 11.57 -6.53 8.87
CA THR A 243 10.95 -7.09 7.65
C THR A 243 9.79 -7.99 8.03
N TRP A 244 8.60 -7.71 7.52
CA TRP A 244 7.46 -8.63 7.56
C TRP A 244 7.64 -9.65 6.42
N PRO A 245 7.77 -10.96 6.69
CA PRO A 245 8.00 -11.95 5.64
C PRO A 245 6.82 -12.12 4.65
N GLY A 246 7.03 -12.96 3.63
CA GLY A 246 6.09 -13.18 2.53
C GLY A 246 4.84 -14.01 2.88
N TYR A 247 4.08 -13.63 3.90
CA TYR A 247 2.86 -14.32 4.36
C TYR A 247 1.57 -13.57 4.04
N ALA A 248 0.43 -14.24 4.21
CA ALA A 248 -0.87 -13.60 4.28
C ALA A 248 -1.08 -13.00 5.69
N TYR A 249 -1.44 -11.72 5.73
CA TYR A 249 -1.73 -10.95 6.94
C TYR A 249 -3.14 -10.41 6.86
N ARG A 250 -3.91 -10.57 7.95
CA ARG A 250 -5.24 -10.01 8.09
C ARG A 250 -5.20 -8.83 9.06
N ILE A 251 -5.56 -7.65 8.55
CA ILE A 251 -5.44 -6.37 9.26
C ILE A 251 -6.86 -5.82 9.51
N PRO A 252 -7.48 -6.09 10.67
CA PRO A 252 -8.84 -5.64 10.99
C PRO A 252 -8.96 -4.20 11.49
N TYR A 253 -7.85 -3.51 11.77
CA TYR A 253 -7.82 -2.20 12.42
C TYR A 253 -6.75 -1.28 11.82
N ASP A 254 -6.87 0.04 12.04
CA ASP A 254 -5.86 1.03 11.64
C ASP A 254 -4.49 0.72 12.25
N ILE A 255 -3.43 0.99 11.49
CA ILE A 255 -2.04 0.83 11.91
C ILE A 255 -1.19 2.06 11.59
N SER A 256 -0.38 2.49 12.57
CA SER A 256 0.69 3.48 12.38
C SER A 256 2.06 2.81 12.27
N MET A 257 2.88 3.23 11.31
CA MET A 257 4.27 2.78 11.13
C MET A 257 5.22 3.81 11.73
N ASN A 258 5.56 3.64 13.01
CA ASN A 258 6.48 4.50 13.76
C ASN A 258 7.88 3.85 13.87
N ALA A 259 8.28 3.14 12.81
CA ALA A 259 9.55 2.46 12.64
C ALA A 259 9.81 2.21 11.13
N ASP A 260 11.01 1.75 10.77
CA ASP A 260 11.34 1.37 9.39
C ASP A 260 10.82 -0.03 9.08
N ILE A 261 9.68 -0.13 8.37
CA ILE A 261 9.02 -1.39 8.04
C ILE A 261 9.24 -1.74 6.58
N THR A 262 9.81 -2.92 6.33
CA THR A 262 9.85 -3.53 4.98
C THR A 262 8.80 -4.64 4.90
N ILE A 263 7.96 -4.61 3.88
CA ILE A 263 7.05 -5.73 3.56
C ILE A 263 7.71 -6.55 2.44
N ALA A 264 8.03 -7.81 2.71
CA ALA A 264 8.77 -8.66 1.78
C ALA A 264 7.91 -9.18 0.62
N ALA A 265 8.58 -9.46 -0.51
CA ALA A 265 8.02 -10.10 -1.69
C ALA A 265 7.16 -11.34 -1.35
N GLY A 266 6.00 -11.46 -2.01
CA GLY A 266 5.02 -12.51 -1.78
C GLY A 266 4.02 -12.25 -0.65
N ALA A 267 4.24 -11.24 0.20
CA ALA A 267 3.29 -10.90 1.25
C ALA A 267 1.94 -10.42 0.69
N THR A 268 0.86 -10.76 1.39
CA THR A 268 -0.50 -10.28 1.09
C THR A 268 -1.10 -9.68 2.35
N LEU A 269 -1.50 -8.41 2.31
CA LEU A 269 -2.23 -7.74 3.38
C LEU A 269 -3.70 -7.63 2.96
N GLU A 270 -4.58 -8.25 3.75
CA GLU A 270 -6.03 -8.10 3.64
C GLU A 270 -6.53 -7.07 4.65
N LEU A 271 -6.96 -5.91 4.15
CA LEU A 271 -7.40 -4.79 4.96
C LEU A 271 -8.93 -4.83 5.14
N ALA A 272 -9.40 -4.79 6.38
CA ALA A 272 -10.84 -4.71 6.65
C ALA A 272 -11.43 -3.34 6.26
N GLN A 273 -12.77 -3.24 6.33
CA GLN A 273 -13.48 -2.02 5.99
C GLN A 273 -12.88 -0.81 6.71
N ASP A 274 -12.69 0.29 5.97
CA ASP A 274 -12.22 1.57 6.49
C ASP A 274 -10.81 1.59 7.11
N VAL A 275 -10.06 0.49 7.07
CA VAL A 275 -8.71 0.38 7.66
C VAL A 275 -7.69 1.23 6.93
N ARG A 276 -6.85 1.94 7.69
CA ARG A 276 -5.80 2.83 7.20
C ARG A 276 -4.42 2.39 7.68
N ILE A 277 -3.46 2.43 6.77
CA ILE A 277 -2.02 2.39 7.09
C ILE A 277 -1.51 3.83 7.09
N THR A 278 -0.82 4.26 8.14
CA THR A 278 -0.33 5.65 8.27
C THR A 278 1.18 5.68 8.57
N ILE A 279 1.91 6.48 7.81
CA ILE A 279 3.32 6.85 8.02
C ILE A 279 3.31 8.37 8.25
N ALA A 280 3.68 8.83 9.43
CA ALA A 280 3.57 10.23 9.81
C ALA A 280 4.90 10.81 10.30
N ASP A 281 5.19 12.04 9.88
CA ASP A 281 6.43 12.76 10.14
C ASP A 281 7.67 11.91 9.78
N ASP A 282 8.80 12.13 10.46
CA ASP A 282 10.00 11.31 10.34
C ASP A 282 10.03 10.19 11.41
N THR A 283 8.87 9.66 11.82
CA THR A 283 8.79 8.62 12.87
C THR A 283 9.12 7.21 12.38
N GLY A 284 9.08 6.98 11.07
CA GLY A 284 9.30 5.67 10.46
C GLY A 284 9.27 5.73 8.94
N SER A 285 9.24 4.57 8.29
CA SER A 285 9.13 4.46 6.84
C SER A 285 8.45 3.17 6.40
N LEU A 286 7.91 3.16 5.17
CA LEU A 286 7.32 1.98 4.57
C LEU A 286 7.98 1.64 3.23
N ASN A 287 8.62 0.48 3.18
CA ASN A 287 9.24 -0.10 1.99
C ASN A 287 8.49 -1.37 1.57
N ILE A 288 7.63 -1.28 0.55
CA ILE A 288 6.95 -2.44 -0.03
C ILE A 288 7.88 -3.04 -1.10
N ALA A 289 8.56 -4.13 -0.74
CA ALA A 289 9.69 -4.69 -1.48
C ALA A 289 9.30 -5.97 -2.25
N GLY A 290 8.34 -5.84 -3.18
CA GLY A 290 7.96 -6.92 -4.09
C GLY A 290 9.02 -7.20 -5.16
N THR A 291 8.83 -8.30 -5.89
CA THR A 291 9.58 -8.62 -7.11
C THR A 291 8.65 -8.98 -8.26
N GLU A 292 9.18 -9.05 -9.48
CA GLU A 292 8.44 -9.46 -10.68
C GLU A 292 7.77 -10.84 -10.51
N SER A 293 8.47 -11.79 -9.87
CA SER A 293 7.98 -13.15 -9.63
C SER A 293 7.16 -13.31 -8.35
N ALA A 294 7.26 -12.37 -7.40
CA ALA A 294 6.55 -12.40 -6.12
C ALA A 294 6.16 -10.97 -5.71
N ARG A 295 5.03 -10.50 -6.24
CA ARG A 295 4.47 -9.19 -5.89
C ARG A 295 4.02 -9.15 -4.43
N VAL A 296 3.96 -7.96 -3.85
CA VAL A 296 3.22 -7.73 -2.59
C VAL A 296 1.80 -7.30 -2.94
N THR A 297 0.78 -7.87 -2.29
CA THR A 297 -0.63 -7.50 -2.52
C THR A 297 -1.19 -6.77 -1.31
N LEU A 298 -1.86 -5.64 -1.53
CA LEU A 298 -2.66 -4.92 -0.54
C LEU A 298 -4.08 -4.76 -1.09
N GLN A 299 -5.06 -5.37 -0.43
CA GLN A 299 -6.42 -5.43 -0.94
C GLN A 299 -7.49 -5.39 0.17
N ALA A 300 -8.68 -4.91 -0.17
CA ALA A 300 -9.84 -5.02 0.70
C ALA A 300 -10.26 -6.49 0.90
N VAL A 301 -10.58 -6.85 2.14
CA VAL A 301 -11.13 -8.15 2.55
C VAL A 301 -12.38 -8.58 1.77
N ASN A 302 -13.26 -7.62 1.48
CA ASN A 302 -14.54 -7.84 0.79
C ASN A 302 -14.38 -7.81 -0.75
N GLY A 303 -13.21 -7.43 -1.27
CA GLY A 303 -13.00 -7.18 -2.70
C GLY A 303 -13.78 -6.00 -3.28
N GLU A 304 -14.37 -5.13 -2.45
CA GLU A 304 -15.18 -4.00 -2.91
C GLU A 304 -14.30 -2.77 -3.14
N ARG A 305 -14.55 -2.03 -4.23
CA ARG A 305 -13.87 -0.76 -4.53
C ARG A 305 -14.09 0.24 -3.38
N GLY A 306 -13.01 0.74 -2.77
CA GLY A 306 -13.09 1.56 -1.56
C GLY A 306 -13.34 0.75 -0.27
N GLY A 307 -13.14 -0.57 -0.30
CA GLY A 307 -13.30 -1.46 0.85
C GLY A 307 -12.23 -1.32 1.94
N TRP A 308 -11.24 -0.43 1.78
CA TRP A 308 -10.35 0.04 2.85
C TRP A 308 -9.93 1.50 2.62
N GLY A 309 -9.34 2.13 3.63
CA GLY A 309 -8.98 3.55 3.60
C GLY A 309 -7.83 3.87 2.65
N GLY A 310 -6.76 3.07 2.67
CA GLY A 310 -5.54 3.25 1.89
C GLY A 310 -4.26 3.34 2.73
N ILE A 311 -3.15 3.72 2.09
CA ILE A 311 -1.88 4.12 2.74
C ILE A 311 -1.77 5.65 2.75
N HIS A 312 -1.43 6.26 3.89
CA HIS A 312 -1.17 7.70 4.02
C HIS A 312 0.27 7.98 4.45
N PHE A 313 0.95 8.81 3.65
CA PHE A 313 2.25 9.41 3.95
C PHE A 313 2.05 10.89 4.29
N SER A 314 2.13 11.24 5.59
CA SER A 314 1.83 12.57 6.14
C SER A 314 3.11 13.25 6.61
N ASP A 315 3.63 14.24 5.87
CA ASP A 315 4.98 14.81 6.10
C ASP A 315 6.09 13.74 6.25
N ALA A 316 5.89 12.59 5.59
CA ALA A 316 6.70 11.37 5.72
C ALA A 316 8.05 11.53 4.99
N SER A 317 9.06 11.98 5.72
CA SER A 317 10.30 12.54 5.16
C SER A 317 11.43 11.51 4.94
N SER A 318 11.16 10.21 5.03
CA SER A 318 12.17 9.17 4.81
C SER A 318 12.41 8.87 3.32
N ALA A 319 13.66 8.61 2.94
CA ALA A 319 14.01 8.13 1.59
C ALA A 319 13.72 6.63 1.40
N ASN A 320 13.41 5.90 2.48
CA ASN A 320 13.03 4.49 2.45
C ASN A 320 11.56 4.28 2.08
N ASN A 321 10.76 5.36 1.99
CA ASN A 321 9.38 5.32 1.54
C ASN A 321 9.31 4.91 0.06
N ARG A 322 9.05 3.63 -0.19
CA ARG A 322 9.11 3.02 -1.52
C ARG A 322 8.04 1.97 -1.71
N ILE A 323 7.47 1.90 -2.91
CA ILE A 323 6.55 0.85 -3.32
C ILE A 323 7.07 0.25 -4.62
N SER A 324 7.49 -1.02 -4.59
CA SER A 324 8.05 -1.71 -5.76
C SER A 324 7.34 -3.04 -5.98
N TYR A 325 6.93 -3.31 -7.23
CA TYR A 325 6.24 -4.55 -7.64
C TYR A 325 5.06 -4.93 -6.72
N ALA A 326 4.20 -3.96 -6.41
CA ALA A 326 3.00 -4.18 -5.62
C ALA A 326 1.73 -4.30 -6.50
N LEU A 327 0.68 -4.90 -5.93
CA LEU A 327 -0.70 -4.72 -6.34
C LEU A 327 -1.41 -3.95 -5.22
N ILE A 328 -1.85 -2.72 -5.50
CA ILE A 328 -2.65 -1.88 -4.60
C ILE A 328 -4.08 -1.87 -5.14
N ALA A 329 -4.96 -2.62 -4.49
CA ALA A 329 -6.33 -2.80 -4.94
C ALA A 329 -7.37 -2.34 -3.91
N HIS A 330 -8.53 -1.91 -4.39
CA HIS A 330 -9.74 -1.71 -3.57
C HIS A 330 -9.65 -0.62 -2.48
N GLY A 331 -8.64 0.26 -2.50
CA GLY A 331 -8.43 1.32 -1.50
C GLY A 331 -9.20 2.62 -1.77
N GLY A 332 -8.98 3.63 -0.93
CA GLY A 332 -9.48 5.00 -1.09
C GLY A 332 -10.86 5.30 -0.49
N GLY A 333 -11.47 4.35 0.23
CA GLY A 333 -12.85 4.47 0.72
C GLY A 333 -13.07 5.56 1.78
N LYS A 334 -12.06 5.87 2.59
CA LYS A 334 -12.20 6.71 3.78
C LYS A 334 -11.16 7.82 3.86
N ALA A 335 -11.60 9.00 4.30
CA ALA A 335 -10.74 10.15 4.50
C ALA A 335 -9.85 10.05 5.76
N TYR A 336 -8.63 10.56 5.63
CA TYR A 336 -7.65 10.68 6.70
C TYR A 336 -7.95 11.84 7.65
N SER A 337 -8.66 12.86 7.16
CA SER A 337 -9.07 14.03 7.95
C SER A 337 -10.56 14.35 7.74
N GLY A 338 -11.06 15.43 8.38
CA GLY A 338 -12.41 15.95 8.13
C GLY A 338 -12.60 16.55 6.73
N ASN A 339 -11.52 16.70 5.94
CA ASN A 339 -11.61 17.01 4.51
C ASN A 339 -11.85 15.73 3.71
N GLY A 340 -12.98 15.64 3.00
CA GLY A 340 -13.34 14.48 2.17
C GLY A 340 -12.37 14.21 1.02
N ASP A 341 -11.59 15.22 0.60
CA ASP A 341 -10.58 15.09 -0.46
C ASP A 341 -9.28 14.42 0.04
N ALA A 342 -9.05 14.39 1.36
CA ALA A 342 -7.87 13.79 1.96
C ALA A 342 -8.01 12.26 2.01
N ARG A 343 -8.05 11.62 0.84
CA ARG A 343 -8.12 10.16 0.66
C ARG A 343 -7.50 9.72 -0.67
N GLY A 344 -7.35 8.41 -0.82
CA GLY A 344 -6.80 7.70 -1.96
C GLY A 344 -6.24 6.35 -1.52
N ALA A 345 -6.07 5.39 -2.43
CA ALA A 345 -5.47 4.10 -2.08
C ALA A 345 -4.00 4.26 -1.65
N VAL A 346 -3.29 5.21 -2.27
CA VAL A 346 -2.11 5.87 -1.71
C VAL A 346 -2.36 7.38 -1.69
N PHE A 347 -2.29 7.99 -0.51
CA PHE A 347 -2.40 9.43 -0.29
C PHE A 347 -1.09 9.95 0.29
N ILE A 348 -0.56 11.04 -0.28
CA ILE A 348 0.68 11.68 0.20
C ILE A 348 0.53 13.20 0.23
N ASP A 349 0.64 13.76 1.43
CA ASP A 349 0.61 15.20 1.70
C ASP A 349 1.72 15.61 2.68
N GLY A 350 1.80 16.90 3.00
CA GLY A 350 2.94 17.46 3.72
C GLY A 350 4.11 17.82 2.80
N ASP A 351 4.76 18.94 3.06
CA ASP A 351 5.74 19.55 2.13
C ASP A 351 7.15 18.95 2.30
N ALA A 352 7.38 18.11 3.31
CA ALA A 352 8.61 17.32 3.49
C ALA A 352 8.52 15.89 2.92
N SER A 353 7.33 15.44 2.52
CA SER A 353 7.06 14.05 2.15
C SER A 353 7.82 13.58 0.91
N ARG A 354 8.33 12.35 0.97
CA ARG A 354 8.95 11.67 -0.19
C ARG A 354 8.40 10.27 -0.37
N LEU A 355 8.21 9.86 -1.62
CA LEU A 355 7.74 8.53 -2.01
C LEU A 355 8.19 8.17 -3.44
N THR A 356 8.76 6.97 -3.59
CA THR A 356 9.12 6.40 -4.91
C THR A 356 8.26 5.17 -5.20
N ILE A 357 7.59 5.13 -6.35
CA ILE A 357 6.70 4.04 -6.77
C ILE A 357 7.19 3.48 -8.11
N GLU A 358 7.44 2.18 -8.17
CA GLU A 358 8.03 1.52 -9.33
C GLU A 358 7.33 0.19 -9.63
N ASN A 359 7.10 -0.11 -10.91
CA ASN A 359 6.59 -1.41 -11.38
C ASN A 359 5.31 -1.90 -10.67
N THR A 360 4.45 -0.97 -10.24
CA THR A 360 3.31 -1.26 -9.35
C THR A 360 1.98 -1.18 -10.12
N THR A 361 1.04 -2.04 -9.78
CA THR A 361 -0.32 -2.04 -10.34
C THR A 361 -1.30 -1.47 -9.33
N PHE A 362 -2.03 -0.42 -9.72
CA PHE A 362 -3.16 0.12 -8.98
C PHE A 362 -4.45 -0.31 -9.66
N ASP A 363 -5.24 -1.17 -9.03
CA ASP A 363 -6.46 -1.71 -9.62
C ASP A 363 -7.72 -1.42 -8.79
N ASN A 364 -8.80 -1.00 -9.45
CA ASN A 364 -10.13 -0.93 -8.86
C ASN A 364 -10.18 -0.15 -7.51
N ASN A 365 -9.53 1.02 -7.47
CA ASN A 365 -9.52 1.91 -6.29
C ASN A 365 -10.60 3.01 -6.38
N ASP A 366 -11.20 3.37 -5.24
CA ASP A 366 -12.11 4.51 -5.13
C ASP A 366 -11.35 5.84 -4.97
N TYR A 367 -12.02 6.94 -5.32
CA TYR A 367 -11.52 8.31 -5.31
C TYR A 367 -10.26 8.53 -6.16
N ALA A 368 -9.09 8.09 -5.70
CA ALA A 368 -7.82 8.17 -6.42
C ALA A 368 -6.94 6.96 -6.07
N ALA A 369 -6.34 6.33 -7.09
CA ALA A 369 -5.32 5.30 -6.87
C ALA A 369 -4.06 5.90 -6.23
N LEU A 370 -3.50 6.95 -6.84
CA LEU A 370 -2.47 7.80 -6.24
C LEU A 370 -2.98 9.24 -6.12
N HIS A 371 -2.97 9.78 -4.90
CA HIS A 371 -3.25 11.18 -4.61
C HIS A 371 -1.99 11.88 -4.06
N ALA A 372 -1.24 12.53 -4.96
CA ALA A 372 -0.03 13.29 -4.68
C ALA A 372 -0.36 14.76 -4.34
N ALA A 373 -0.81 15.00 -3.12
CA ALA A 373 -1.25 16.30 -2.63
C ALA A 373 -0.12 17.21 -2.08
N THR A 374 1.11 16.72 -1.93
CA THR A 374 2.25 17.54 -1.47
C THR A 374 2.59 18.69 -2.44
N ARG A 375 2.95 19.88 -1.93
CA ARG A 375 3.34 21.03 -2.80
C ARG A 375 4.81 20.94 -3.18
N GLU A 376 5.68 20.83 -2.18
CA GLU A 376 7.14 20.91 -2.36
C GLU A 376 7.85 19.55 -2.21
N GLY A 377 7.14 18.52 -1.74
CA GLY A 377 7.67 17.16 -1.59
C GLY A 377 8.02 16.49 -2.92
N GLU A 378 8.46 15.24 -2.84
CA GLU A 378 9.01 14.48 -3.97
C GLU A 378 8.26 13.17 -4.16
N VAL A 379 7.48 13.07 -5.25
CA VAL A 379 6.78 11.85 -5.64
C VAL A 379 7.28 11.38 -7.00
N ASN A 380 8.02 10.26 -7.02
CA ASN A 380 8.55 9.66 -8.25
C ASN A 380 7.74 8.41 -8.62
N VAL A 381 7.31 8.27 -9.88
CA VAL A 381 6.48 7.13 -10.33
C VAL A 381 6.93 6.62 -11.70
N SER A 382 7.25 5.33 -11.84
CA SER A 382 7.66 4.70 -13.11
C SER A 382 7.20 3.24 -13.26
N GLY A 383 7.16 2.75 -14.50
CA GLY A 383 6.81 1.36 -14.85
C GLY A 383 5.45 0.87 -14.33
N SER A 384 4.58 1.78 -13.90
CA SER A 384 3.39 1.46 -13.11
C SER A 384 2.12 1.55 -13.94
N THR A 385 1.13 0.72 -13.61
CA THR A 385 -0.14 0.60 -14.34
C THR A 385 -1.30 1.00 -13.44
N PHE A 386 -2.18 1.85 -13.95
CA PHE A 386 -3.41 2.26 -13.28
C PHE A 386 -4.59 1.69 -14.07
N SER A 387 -5.29 0.69 -13.50
CA SER A 387 -6.46 0.05 -14.10
C SER A 387 -7.74 0.20 -13.28
N ASN A 388 -8.88 0.42 -13.94
CA ASN A 388 -10.22 0.41 -13.31
C ASN A 388 -10.40 1.38 -12.12
N ASN A 389 -9.59 2.45 -11.98
CA ASN A 389 -9.66 3.37 -10.84
C ASN A 389 -10.62 4.54 -11.10
N ALA A 390 -11.18 5.13 -10.04
CA ALA A 390 -12.05 6.30 -10.17
C ALA A 390 -11.29 7.52 -10.74
N ASN A 391 -10.11 7.80 -10.16
CA ASN A 391 -9.06 8.61 -10.78
C ASN A 391 -7.75 7.81 -10.67
N PRO A 392 -6.97 7.65 -11.74
CA PRO A 392 -5.69 6.95 -11.66
C PRO A 392 -4.67 7.78 -10.87
N LEU A 393 -4.56 9.07 -11.18
CA LEU A 393 -3.58 9.96 -10.59
C LEU A 393 -4.19 11.35 -10.36
N LEU A 394 -4.25 11.77 -9.09
CA LEU A 394 -4.67 13.10 -8.64
C LEU A 394 -3.45 13.81 -8.04
N THR A 395 -3.07 15.01 -8.51
CA THR A 395 -1.73 15.57 -8.24
C THR A 395 -1.67 17.10 -8.20
N ARG A 396 -0.52 17.63 -7.77
CA ARG A 396 -0.13 19.04 -7.88
C ARG A 396 0.92 19.27 -8.98
N PRO A 397 0.99 20.47 -9.60
CA PRO A 397 1.85 20.74 -10.75
C PRO A 397 3.34 20.44 -10.53
N ASN A 398 3.84 20.65 -9.31
CA ASN A 398 5.23 20.35 -8.94
C ASN A 398 5.60 18.86 -9.05
N GLN A 399 4.63 17.94 -8.91
CA GLN A 399 4.92 16.50 -8.83
C GLN A 399 4.98 15.82 -10.20
N ILE A 400 4.40 16.41 -11.26
CA ILE A 400 4.26 15.76 -12.57
C ILE A 400 5.63 15.42 -13.21
N GLY A 401 6.66 16.23 -13.00
CA GLY A 401 8.02 15.94 -13.48
C GLY A 401 8.72 14.74 -12.80
N GLY A 402 8.17 14.22 -11.70
CA GLY A 402 8.61 12.95 -11.09
C GLY A 402 7.92 11.71 -11.70
N PHE A 403 6.94 11.90 -12.56
CA PHE A 403 6.23 10.81 -13.23
C PHE A 403 6.89 10.50 -14.57
N SER A 404 7.09 9.22 -14.85
CA SER A 404 7.67 8.74 -16.09
C SER A 404 6.65 8.70 -17.23
N ALA A 405 7.13 8.69 -18.48
CA ALA A 405 6.30 8.56 -19.68
C ALA A 405 5.78 7.11 -19.88
N ASP A 406 6.33 6.12 -19.17
CA ASP A 406 5.99 4.69 -19.29
C ASP A 406 4.80 4.25 -18.42
N LEU A 407 4.06 5.19 -17.83
CA LEU A 407 2.87 4.91 -17.03
C LEU A 407 1.68 4.53 -17.92
N ALA A 408 1.09 3.38 -17.64
CA ALA A 408 -0.04 2.84 -18.40
C ALA A 408 -1.39 3.14 -17.70
N PHE A 409 -2.41 3.50 -18.48
CA PHE A 409 -3.72 3.91 -17.98
C PHE A 409 -4.85 3.14 -18.70
N VAL A 410 -5.50 2.21 -18.01
CA VAL A 410 -6.44 1.25 -18.62
C VAL A 410 -7.81 1.33 -17.94
N ASP A 411 -8.87 1.58 -18.71
CA ASP A 411 -10.27 1.48 -18.25
C ASP A 411 -10.61 2.22 -16.92
N ASN A 412 -9.89 3.30 -16.60
CA ASN A 412 -10.21 4.16 -15.44
C ASN A 412 -11.45 5.03 -15.74
N ASP A 413 -12.26 5.36 -14.72
CA ASP A 413 -13.47 6.19 -14.90
C ASP A 413 -13.10 7.58 -15.43
N ARG A 414 -11.97 8.12 -14.96
CA ARG A 414 -11.30 9.30 -15.53
C ARG A 414 -9.93 8.91 -16.10
N GLN A 415 -9.85 8.76 -17.43
CA GLN A 415 -8.59 8.55 -18.14
C GLN A 415 -7.80 9.86 -18.29
N ALA A 416 -7.22 10.37 -17.19
CA ALA A 416 -6.37 11.56 -17.18
C ALA A 416 -5.45 11.61 -15.95
N VAL A 417 -4.26 12.22 -16.10
CA VAL A 417 -3.46 12.69 -14.97
C VAL A 417 -4.05 14.02 -14.50
N THR A 418 -4.69 14.06 -13.34
CA THR A 418 -5.52 15.21 -12.95
C THR A 418 -4.78 16.16 -12.00
N VAL A 419 -4.53 17.39 -12.44
CA VAL A 419 -4.05 18.50 -11.59
C VAL A 419 -5.22 19.02 -10.76
N PHE A 420 -5.05 19.01 -9.43
CA PHE A 420 -6.11 19.27 -8.47
C PHE A 420 -5.68 20.20 -7.32
N TYR A 421 -6.68 20.86 -6.73
CA TYR A 421 -6.57 21.58 -5.48
C TYR A 421 -7.82 21.35 -4.63
N ASN A 422 -7.64 21.25 -3.32
CA ASN A 422 -8.68 20.98 -2.31
C ASN A 422 -9.62 22.19 -2.04
N SER A 423 -10.24 22.69 -3.10
CA SER A 423 -11.48 23.47 -3.13
C SER A 423 -11.77 23.86 -4.58
N THR A 424 -12.99 23.60 -5.08
CA THR A 424 -13.44 24.01 -6.41
C THR A 424 -13.24 25.52 -6.62
N GLY A 425 -12.52 25.90 -7.67
CA GLY A 425 -12.21 27.30 -8.01
C GLY A 425 -10.92 27.86 -7.37
N ALA A 426 -9.98 26.99 -6.98
CA ALA A 426 -8.71 27.41 -6.39
C ALA A 426 -7.51 27.32 -7.35
N VAL A 427 -6.50 28.13 -7.02
CA VAL A 427 -5.25 28.27 -7.77
C VAL A 427 -4.15 27.43 -7.12
N THR A 428 -3.41 26.69 -7.94
CA THR A 428 -2.20 25.95 -7.57
C THR A 428 -0.98 26.52 -8.29
N LYS A 429 0.22 26.12 -7.87
CA LYS A 429 1.48 26.70 -8.36
C LYS A 429 2.42 25.63 -8.90
N LEU A 430 3.21 26.03 -9.89
CA LEU A 430 4.44 25.38 -10.31
C LEU A 430 5.61 26.30 -9.95
N THR A 431 6.37 25.92 -8.92
CA THR A 431 7.44 26.74 -8.32
C THR A 431 8.85 26.25 -8.72
N ARG A 432 8.99 24.99 -9.14
CA ARG A 432 10.26 24.37 -9.52
C ARG A 432 10.39 24.11 -11.02
N ASP A 433 11.59 24.31 -11.55
CA ASP A 433 11.95 24.00 -12.93
C ASP A 433 11.80 22.50 -13.18
N GLN A 434 11.02 22.10 -14.19
CA GLN A 434 10.75 20.70 -14.50
C GLN A 434 10.30 20.50 -15.96
N THR A 435 10.40 19.25 -16.42
CA THR A 435 9.82 18.80 -17.68
C THR A 435 8.62 17.90 -17.37
N TRP A 436 7.48 18.16 -18.01
CA TRP A 436 6.35 17.23 -18.02
C TRP A 436 6.46 16.27 -19.21
N PRO A 437 6.36 14.95 -19.00
CA PRO A 437 6.36 13.98 -20.10
C PRO A 437 5.07 14.07 -20.91
N ALA A 438 5.07 13.44 -22.09
CA ALA A 438 3.85 13.07 -22.78
C ALA A 438 3.36 11.72 -22.23
N PHE A 439 2.14 11.67 -21.73
CA PHE A 439 1.48 10.44 -21.27
C PHE A 439 0.51 9.93 -22.36
N GLU A 440 0.11 8.65 -22.26
CA GLU A 440 -0.94 8.07 -23.14
C GLU A 440 -2.34 8.69 -22.94
N VAL A 441 -2.54 9.39 -21.81
CA VAL A 441 -3.76 10.09 -21.42
C VAL A 441 -3.49 11.59 -21.24
N PRO A 442 -4.49 12.47 -21.40
CA PRO A 442 -4.28 13.90 -21.18
C PRO A 442 -3.91 14.23 -19.73
N VAL A 443 -3.18 15.33 -19.55
CA VAL A 443 -3.09 16.02 -18.26
C VAL A 443 -4.32 16.93 -18.13
N ARG A 444 -5.19 16.63 -17.16
CA ARG A 444 -6.42 17.39 -16.91
C ARG A 444 -6.19 18.50 -15.90
N LEU A 445 -6.61 19.72 -16.22
CA LEU A 445 -6.64 20.85 -15.31
C LEU A 445 -8.03 20.93 -14.65
N SER A 446 -8.12 20.57 -13.37
CA SER A 446 -9.28 20.84 -12.50
C SER A 446 -9.03 22.02 -11.54
N ALA A 447 -7.90 22.72 -11.71
CA ALA A 447 -7.47 23.88 -10.94
C ALA A 447 -6.63 24.80 -11.84
N ASP A 448 -6.53 26.08 -11.47
CA ASP A 448 -5.73 27.07 -12.20
C ASP A 448 -4.25 26.91 -11.85
N ILE A 449 -3.34 27.03 -12.83
CA ILE A 449 -1.91 26.88 -12.59
C ILE A 449 -1.19 28.23 -12.78
N ILE A 450 -0.61 28.76 -11.71
CA ILE A 450 0.42 29.80 -11.84
C ILE A 450 1.78 29.14 -12.02
N VAL A 451 2.48 29.49 -13.11
CA VAL A 451 3.84 29.05 -13.42
C VAL A 451 4.83 30.13 -12.99
N GLU A 452 5.50 29.89 -11.85
CA GLU A 452 6.55 30.76 -11.27
C GLU A 452 7.97 30.21 -11.55
N GLY A 453 8.11 28.88 -11.73
CA GLY A 453 9.31 28.22 -12.23
C GLY A 453 9.35 28.10 -13.77
N HIS A 454 10.25 27.27 -14.29
CA HIS A 454 10.32 26.91 -15.72
C HIS A 454 9.59 25.58 -15.99
N LEU A 455 8.43 25.65 -16.64
CA LEU A 455 7.72 24.49 -17.17
C LEU A 455 8.19 24.18 -18.60
N THR A 456 8.75 22.99 -18.82
CA THR A 456 9.01 22.45 -20.17
C THR A 456 8.02 21.32 -20.48
N LEU A 457 7.44 21.33 -21.67
CA LEU A 457 6.46 20.33 -22.13
C LEU A 457 7.05 19.47 -23.24
N SER A 458 6.87 18.15 -23.12
CA SER A 458 7.34 17.20 -24.13
C SER A 458 6.47 17.25 -25.40
N PRO A 459 7.03 16.99 -26.61
CA PRO A 459 6.23 16.82 -27.83
C PRO A 459 5.17 15.72 -27.67
N GLY A 460 4.00 15.89 -28.30
CA GLY A 460 2.86 14.98 -28.22
C GLY A 460 2.03 15.08 -26.93
N SER A 461 2.40 15.93 -25.96
CA SER A 461 1.60 16.12 -24.74
C SER A 461 0.22 16.73 -25.05
N THR A 462 -0.83 16.13 -24.48
CA THR A 462 -2.21 16.66 -24.53
C THR A 462 -2.64 17.18 -23.16
N PHE A 463 -3.20 18.38 -23.14
CA PHE A 463 -3.77 19.06 -21.99
C PHE A 463 -5.27 19.29 -22.20
N GLU A 464 -6.08 18.97 -21.20
CA GLU A 464 -7.50 19.29 -21.21
C GLU A 464 -7.89 20.11 -19.97
N ALA A 465 -8.61 21.20 -20.16
CA ALA A 465 -9.00 22.10 -19.09
C ALA A 465 -10.51 21.99 -18.82
N GLU A 466 -10.87 21.85 -17.54
CA GLU A 466 -12.26 22.03 -17.09
C GLU A 466 -12.69 23.51 -17.24
N SER A 467 -13.99 23.79 -17.08
CA SER A 467 -14.57 25.14 -17.26
C SER A 467 -13.75 26.22 -16.56
N ASP A 468 -13.39 27.24 -17.33
CA ASP A 468 -12.70 28.44 -16.88
C ASP A 468 -11.33 28.21 -16.22
N ARG A 469 -10.74 27.02 -16.34
CA ARG A 469 -9.37 26.77 -15.85
C ARG A 469 -8.34 27.43 -16.78
N ASN A 470 -7.19 27.81 -16.22
CA ASN A 470 -6.09 28.48 -16.93
C ASN A 470 -4.71 27.92 -16.60
N ILE A 471 -3.73 28.32 -17.43
CA ILE A 471 -2.32 28.38 -17.06
C ILE A 471 -1.86 29.85 -17.19
N ASP A 472 -1.40 30.45 -16.10
CA ASP A 472 -0.85 31.82 -16.04
C ASP A 472 0.66 31.77 -15.76
N VAL A 473 1.46 32.09 -16.78
CA VAL A 473 2.92 32.21 -16.71
C VAL A 473 3.27 33.60 -16.15
N SER A 474 3.08 33.75 -14.84
CA SER A 474 3.32 34.97 -14.08
C SER A 474 4.74 34.96 -13.49
N GLY A 475 5.70 35.56 -14.20
CA GLY A 475 7.11 35.64 -13.79
C GLY A 475 7.95 34.37 -13.97
N GLY A 476 7.33 33.21 -14.20
CA GLY A 476 8.00 31.96 -14.60
C GLY A 476 8.25 31.86 -16.12
N ARG A 477 8.38 30.63 -16.64
CA ARG A 477 8.63 30.34 -18.07
C ARG A 477 7.81 29.14 -18.56
N LEU A 478 7.41 29.17 -19.82
CA LEU A 478 6.78 28.02 -20.50
C LEU A 478 7.47 27.71 -21.84
N THR A 479 8.09 26.54 -21.93
CA THR A 479 8.64 25.99 -23.17
C THR A 479 7.77 24.83 -23.65
N ALA A 480 6.92 25.09 -24.64
CA ALA A 480 6.24 24.07 -25.43
C ALA A 480 6.91 24.02 -26.81
N ASP A 481 7.85 23.08 -27.01
CA ASP A 481 8.65 22.97 -28.24
C ASP A 481 8.49 21.59 -28.87
N ALA A 482 7.46 21.45 -29.71
CA ALA A 482 7.16 20.25 -30.48
C ALA A 482 7.74 20.27 -31.90
N SER A 483 8.83 21.00 -32.13
CA SER A 483 9.56 21.04 -33.42
C SER A 483 10.13 19.69 -33.87
N SER A 484 10.17 18.70 -32.98
CA SER A 484 10.79 17.37 -33.19
C SER A 484 9.81 16.20 -33.18
N GLY A 485 8.51 16.43 -33.03
CA GLY A 485 7.49 15.38 -32.88
C GLY A 485 6.06 15.88 -33.09
N ASP A 486 5.10 15.16 -32.51
CA ASP A 486 3.68 15.51 -32.60
C ASP A 486 3.37 16.79 -31.81
N ALA A 487 2.31 17.50 -32.23
CA ALA A 487 1.94 18.79 -31.66
C ALA A 487 1.59 18.69 -30.16
N ILE A 488 1.85 19.77 -29.41
CA ILE A 488 1.36 19.91 -28.04
C ILE A 488 -0.03 20.55 -28.10
N VAL A 489 -1.03 19.85 -27.57
CA VAL A 489 -2.44 20.25 -27.71
C VAL A 489 -2.99 20.70 -26.36
N PHE A 490 -3.60 21.89 -26.31
CA PHE A 490 -4.39 22.37 -25.18
C PHE A 490 -5.84 22.58 -25.63
N LYS A 491 -6.79 21.96 -24.91
CA LYS A 491 -8.23 22.02 -25.25
C LYS A 491 -9.12 22.10 -24.02
N GLY A 492 -10.40 22.42 -24.21
CA GLY A 492 -11.41 22.21 -23.18
C GLY A 492 -11.77 20.72 -23.02
N THR A 493 -12.30 20.33 -21.86
CA THR A 493 -12.93 19.00 -21.68
C THR A 493 -14.25 18.85 -22.45
N GLU A 494 -14.83 19.96 -22.91
CA GLU A 494 -15.97 19.98 -23.83
C GLU A 494 -15.63 20.75 -25.12
N GLU A 495 -16.25 20.36 -26.23
CA GLU A 495 -16.04 20.98 -27.54
C GLU A 495 -16.91 22.26 -27.73
N LEU A 496 -16.80 23.19 -26.79
CA LEU A 496 -17.53 24.47 -26.80
C LEU A 496 -16.55 25.64 -26.99
N SER A 497 -16.83 26.54 -27.95
CA SER A 497 -16.02 27.76 -28.13
C SER A 497 -16.01 28.59 -26.85
N GLY A 498 -14.83 28.99 -26.37
CA GLY A 498 -14.67 29.69 -25.09
C GLY A 498 -15.08 28.85 -23.87
N TYR A 499 -14.63 27.60 -23.77
CA TYR A 499 -14.93 26.72 -22.62
C TYR A 499 -13.98 26.89 -21.43
N TRP A 500 -12.68 27.03 -21.71
CA TRP A 500 -11.65 27.25 -20.70
C TRP A 500 -10.96 28.58 -20.93
N GLN A 501 -10.27 29.12 -19.92
CA GLN A 501 -9.84 30.53 -19.98
C GLN A 501 -8.63 30.72 -20.93
N GLY A 502 -7.68 29.79 -20.97
CA GLY A 502 -6.57 29.78 -21.94
C GLY A 502 -5.17 29.81 -21.31
N LEU A 503 -4.21 30.30 -22.08
CA LEU A 503 -2.83 30.54 -21.64
C LEU A 503 -2.54 32.04 -21.49
N ARG A 504 -1.92 32.43 -20.38
CA ARG A 504 -1.42 33.80 -20.15
C ARG A 504 0.08 33.83 -19.92
N PHE A 505 0.72 34.92 -20.38
CA PHE A 505 2.08 35.30 -20.03
C PHE A 505 2.06 36.72 -19.45
N ALA A 506 2.44 36.85 -18.18
CA ALA A 506 2.40 38.08 -17.41
C ALA A 506 3.76 38.37 -16.77
N ASP A 507 4.34 39.53 -17.09
CA ASP A 507 5.70 39.94 -16.67
C ASP A 507 6.77 38.82 -16.86
N SER A 508 6.64 38.07 -17.95
CA SER A 508 7.48 36.91 -18.29
C SER A 508 8.31 37.20 -19.54
N ARG A 509 9.46 37.87 -19.38
CA ARG A 509 10.38 38.23 -20.47
C ARG A 509 11.56 37.26 -20.62
N PHE A 510 11.29 36.00 -20.97
CA PHE A 510 12.34 35.00 -21.16
C PHE A 510 12.44 34.48 -22.62
N PRO A 511 13.64 34.18 -23.12
CA PRO A 511 13.82 33.63 -24.47
C PRO A 511 13.28 32.20 -24.63
N ASP A 512 13.04 31.52 -23.50
CA ASP A 512 12.55 30.14 -23.43
C ASP A 512 11.01 30.06 -23.48
N ASN A 513 10.33 31.20 -23.42
CA ASN A 513 8.89 31.30 -23.68
C ASN A 513 8.61 31.02 -25.16
N LYS A 514 8.22 29.79 -25.44
CA LYS A 514 8.09 29.23 -26.78
C LYS A 514 6.83 28.41 -26.88
N LEU A 515 6.06 28.61 -27.94
CA LEU A 515 4.98 27.76 -28.40
C LEU A 515 5.32 27.36 -29.84
N ILE A 516 5.90 26.19 -30.05
CA ILE A 516 6.32 25.69 -31.37
C ILE A 516 5.59 24.37 -31.64
N ASN A 517 4.83 24.31 -32.74
CA ASN A 517 3.93 23.19 -33.07
C ASN A 517 2.89 22.95 -31.94
N VAL A 518 2.07 23.97 -31.67
CA VAL A 518 1.11 24.01 -30.54
C VAL A 518 -0.31 24.29 -31.02
N GLU A 519 -1.28 23.56 -30.49
CA GLU A 519 -2.70 23.79 -30.74
C GLU A 519 -3.41 24.32 -29.48
N LEU A 520 -4.12 25.45 -29.58
CA LEU A 520 -4.99 26.01 -28.55
C LEU A 520 -6.44 25.96 -29.06
N ILE A 521 -7.25 25.10 -28.46
CA ILE A 521 -8.60 24.77 -28.93
C ILE A 521 -9.62 25.20 -27.88
N ASN A 522 -10.67 25.91 -28.29
CA ASN A 522 -11.85 26.19 -27.47
C ASN A 522 -11.59 27.00 -26.17
N ALA A 523 -10.59 27.88 -26.20
CA ALA A 523 -10.16 28.69 -25.05
C ALA A 523 -10.73 30.13 -25.07
N GLY A 524 -10.37 30.96 -24.08
CA GLY A 524 -10.87 32.33 -23.95
C GLY A 524 -12.28 32.44 -23.37
N SER A 525 -12.65 31.59 -22.39
CA SER A 525 -13.97 31.65 -21.73
C SER A 525 -14.22 32.94 -20.97
N ASP A 526 -13.20 33.44 -20.27
CA ASP A 526 -13.32 34.53 -19.31
C ASP A 526 -12.21 35.58 -19.48
N ARG A 527 -12.40 36.76 -18.88
CA ARG A 527 -11.43 37.88 -19.01
C ARG A 527 -10.23 37.68 -18.11
N TRP A 528 -9.04 37.92 -18.65
CA TRP A 528 -7.77 37.93 -17.90
C TRP A 528 -7.59 39.16 -17.02
N THR A 529 -8.35 40.24 -17.27
CA THR A 529 -8.35 41.46 -16.45
C THR A 529 -9.75 42.07 -16.38
N GLY A 530 -9.91 43.18 -15.64
CA GLY A 530 -11.18 43.93 -15.61
C GLY A 530 -11.59 44.64 -16.91
N ASN A 531 -10.75 44.67 -17.97
CA ASN A 531 -11.10 45.28 -19.26
C ASN A 531 -11.95 44.32 -20.12
N SER A 532 -12.98 44.84 -20.80
CA SER A 532 -13.89 44.06 -21.65
C SER A 532 -13.17 43.26 -22.73
N ASP A 533 -12.11 43.84 -23.29
CA ASP A 533 -11.41 43.37 -24.48
C ASP A 533 -10.25 42.42 -24.14
N HIS A 534 -10.04 42.13 -22.84
CA HIS A 534 -8.94 41.28 -22.35
C HIS A 534 -9.37 39.83 -22.16
N GLN A 535 -10.17 39.28 -23.09
CA GLN A 535 -10.59 37.88 -23.14
C GLN A 535 -9.97 37.25 -24.38
N ALA A 536 -9.10 36.25 -24.20
CA ALA A 536 -8.38 35.63 -25.31
C ALA A 536 -7.89 34.21 -25.00
N SER A 537 -7.71 33.38 -26.05
CA SER A 537 -7.12 32.04 -25.91
C SER A 537 -5.64 32.07 -25.54
N LEU A 538 -4.87 32.99 -26.13
CA LEU A 538 -3.50 33.31 -25.76
C LEU A 538 -3.41 34.79 -25.40
N PHE A 539 -3.00 35.10 -24.17
CA PHE A 539 -2.97 36.45 -23.63
C PHE A 539 -1.55 36.83 -23.18
N ILE A 540 -0.97 37.87 -23.77
CA ILE A 540 0.41 38.30 -23.49
C ILE A 540 0.37 39.75 -22.98
N ASP A 541 0.70 39.97 -21.71
CA ASP A 541 0.68 41.29 -21.07
C ASP A 541 1.84 41.51 -20.08
N GLY A 542 1.97 42.74 -19.57
CA GLY A 542 3.13 43.15 -18.77
C GLY A 542 4.41 43.20 -19.60
N ASP A 543 5.58 43.15 -18.96
CA ASP A 543 6.84 42.93 -19.69
C ASP A 543 7.01 41.45 -20.03
N SER A 544 6.29 41.00 -21.06
CA SER A 544 6.27 39.61 -21.50
C SER A 544 6.78 39.43 -22.93
N ARG A 545 7.37 38.28 -23.22
CA ARG A 545 7.80 37.91 -24.58
C ARG A 545 7.52 36.44 -24.84
N VAL A 546 6.94 36.13 -26.01
CA VAL A 546 6.62 34.75 -26.45
C VAL A 546 7.04 34.57 -27.90
N THR A 547 7.77 33.49 -28.18
CA THR A 547 8.09 33.05 -29.54
C THR A 547 7.07 32.01 -29.99
N VAL A 548 6.45 32.21 -31.14
CA VAL A 548 5.47 31.27 -31.73
C VAL A 548 5.88 30.83 -33.12
N THR A 549 5.74 29.53 -33.42
CA THR A 549 5.94 28.94 -34.75
C THR A 549 4.98 27.77 -34.91
N ASP A 550 4.31 27.63 -36.05
CA ASP A 550 3.34 26.56 -36.31
C ASP A 550 2.30 26.41 -35.18
N VAL A 551 1.69 27.54 -34.78
CA VAL A 551 0.68 27.59 -33.71
C VAL A 551 -0.71 27.70 -34.32
N THR A 552 -1.62 26.83 -33.90
CA THR A 552 -3.03 26.87 -34.31
C THR A 552 -3.90 27.29 -33.13
N VAL A 553 -4.73 28.32 -33.30
CA VAL A 553 -5.72 28.77 -32.32
C VAL A 553 -7.11 28.66 -32.92
N THR A 554 -8.01 27.93 -32.26
CA THR A 554 -9.38 27.68 -32.77
C THR A 554 -10.45 27.88 -31.71
N GLY A 555 -11.62 28.37 -32.12
CA GLY A 555 -12.81 28.41 -31.27
C GLY A 555 -12.70 29.33 -30.06
N SER A 556 -12.11 30.52 -30.22
CA SER A 556 -11.92 31.43 -29.08
C SER A 556 -13.22 32.14 -28.65
N GLY A 557 -13.45 32.22 -27.34
CA GLY A 557 -14.61 32.91 -26.76
C GLY A 557 -14.65 34.43 -26.98
N LEU A 558 -13.50 35.06 -27.27
CA LEU A 558 -13.44 36.41 -27.85
C LEU A 558 -12.28 36.53 -28.84
N HIS A 559 -11.04 36.75 -28.38
CA HIS A 559 -9.87 36.93 -29.24
C HIS A 559 -8.99 35.68 -29.32
N GLY A 560 -8.53 35.28 -30.50
CA GLY A 560 -7.58 34.18 -30.61
C GLY A 560 -6.26 34.49 -29.88
N VAL A 561 -5.63 35.61 -30.24
CA VAL A 561 -4.41 36.09 -29.58
C VAL A 561 -4.58 37.56 -29.18
N PHE A 562 -4.21 37.88 -27.94
CA PHE A 562 -4.14 39.23 -27.41
C PHE A 562 -2.70 39.60 -27.04
N VAL A 563 -2.23 40.77 -27.48
CA VAL A 563 -0.91 41.33 -27.10
C VAL A 563 -1.06 42.74 -26.53
N GLY A 564 -0.98 42.83 -25.21
CA GLY A 564 -1.12 44.05 -24.42
C GLY A 564 0.10 44.96 -24.44
N THR A 565 -0.02 46.10 -23.77
CA THR A 565 1.10 47.06 -23.64
C THR A 565 2.27 46.44 -22.86
N GLY A 566 3.45 46.40 -23.49
CA GLY A 566 4.66 45.77 -22.96
C GLY A 566 4.91 44.35 -23.49
N GLY A 567 3.84 43.66 -23.92
CA GLY A 567 3.91 42.32 -24.49
C GLY A 567 4.58 42.29 -25.86
N GLU A 568 5.29 41.21 -26.15
CA GLU A 568 5.97 40.99 -27.43
C GLU A 568 5.71 39.56 -27.95
N LEU A 569 5.05 39.46 -29.10
CA LEU A 569 4.90 38.23 -29.87
C LEU A 569 5.90 38.23 -31.03
N VAL A 570 6.65 37.13 -31.22
CA VAL A 570 7.65 36.98 -32.30
C VAL A 570 7.58 35.60 -32.97
N GLY A 571 8.18 35.48 -34.16
CA GLY A 571 8.25 34.21 -34.91
C GLY A 571 7.15 34.11 -35.95
N CYS A 572 5.91 33.92 -35.51
CA CYS A 572 4.61 33.94 -36.24
C CYS A 572 4.49 33.15 -37.55
N THR A 573 5.56 32.48 -37.98
CA THR A 573 5.55 31.59 -39.14
C THR A 573 4.65 30.39 -38.83
N GLY A 574 3.62 30.16 -39.65
CA GLY A 574 2.64 29.10 -39.38
C GLY A 574 1.64 29.41 -38.26
N LEU A 575 1.52 30.68 -37.81
CA LEU A 575 0.44 31.08 -36.90
C LEU A 575 -0.90 31.09 -37.66
N ASN A 576 -1.82 30.20 -37.27
CA ASN A 576 -3.16 30.08 -37.82
C ASN A 576 -4.19 30.35 -36.72
N ILE A 577 -5.08 31.32 -36.92
CA ILE A 577 -6.15 31.65 -35.97
C ILE A 577 -7.47 31.57 -36.72
N SER A 578 -8.50 30.93 -36.15
CA SER A 578 -9.82 30.88 -36.77
C SER A 578 -10.95 30.57 -35.78
N GLY A 579 -12.17 31.00 -36.12
CA GLY A 579 -13.37 30.69 -35.33
C GLY A 579 -13.42 31.41 -33.98
N SER A 580 -12.68 32.51 -33.82
CA SER A 580 -12.83 33.44 -32.70
C SER A 580 -14.19 34.15 -32.77
N ALA A 581 -14.81 34.42 -31.63
CA ALA A 581 -16.09 35.14 -31.58
C ALA A 581 -15.93 36.66 -31.81
N GLY A 582 -14.74 37.21 -31.54
CA GLY A 582 -14.30 38.57 -31.81
C GLY A 582 -13.20 38.61 -32.88
N GLU A 583 -12.26 39.55 -32.76
CA GLU A 583 -11.11 39.64 -33.67
C GLU A 583 -10.10 38.52 -33.38
N ASP A 584 -9.65 37.79 -34.41
CA ASP A 584 -8.67 36.70 -34.27
C ASP A 584 -7.36 37.18 -33.62
N PHE A 585 -6.93 38.40 -33.91
CA PHE A 585 -5.78 39.05 -33.28
C PHE A 585 -6.16 40.44 -32.75
N PHE A 586 -5.83 40.74 -31.50
CA PHE A 586 -6.09 42.04 -30.87
C PHE A 586 -4.86 42.59 -30.12
N GLY A 587 -4.57 43.88 -30.28
CA GLY A 587 -3.45 44.55 -29.60
C GLY A 587 -2.26 44.88 -30.52
N ALA A 588 -1.07 45.04 -29.93
CA ALA A 588 0.10 45.60 -30.62
C ALA A 588 1.22 44.57 -30.81
N VAL A 589 1.59 44.28 -32.06
CA VAL A 589 2.72 43.38 -32.39
C VAL A 589 4.01 44.17 -32.59
N ALA A 590 5.14 43.63 -32.11
CA ALA A 590 6.47 44.18 -32.43
C ALA A 590 6.87 43.94 -33.90
N ASP A 591 6.39 42.86 -34.52
CA ASP A 591 6.55 42.58 -35.96
C ASP A 591 5.19 42.32 -36.61
N ALA A 592 4.44 43.40 -36.86
CA ALA A 592 3.15 43.33 -37.52
C ALA A 592 3.20 42.74 -38.95
N SER A 593 4.38 42.74 -39.59
CA SER A 593 4.59 42.11 -40.90
C SER A 593 4.67 40.58 -40.86
N ALA A 594 5.03 40.00 -39.71
CA ALA A 594 5.16 38.55 -39.55
C ALA A 594 3.91 37.88 -38.96
N CYS A 595 3.07 38.63 -38.22
CA CYS A 595 1.96 38.07 -37.42
C CYS A 595 0.55 38.46 -37.89
N LEU A 596 0.41 39.30 -38.93
CA LEU A 596 -0.89 39.59 -39.54
C LEU A 596 -1.16 38.61 -40.70
N PRO A 597 -2.40 38.11 -40.87
CA PRO A 597 -2.77 37.32 -42.03
C PRO A 597 -2.70 38.17 -43.32
N LEU A 598 -2.31 37.53 -44.43
CA LEU A 598 -2.36 38.07 -45.80
C LEU A 598 -3.76 37.96 -46.43
#